data_AF-A0A950QPB7-F1
#
_entry.id   AF-A0A950QPB7-F1
#
_cell.length_a   1.000
_cell.length_b   1.000
_cell.length_c   1.000
_cell.angle_alpha   90.00
_cell.angle_beta   90.00
_cell.angle_gamma   90.00
#
_symmetry.space_group_name_H-M   'P 1'
#
loop_
_entity.id
_entity.type
_entity.pdbx_description
1 polymer ?
#
loop_
_entity_poly.entity_id
_entity_poly.type
_entity_poly.pdbx_seq_one_letter_code
_entity_poly.pdbx_strand_id
1 'polypeptide(L)'
;MYEFLFAEPVVDRKFLRAQARAEVVGAPLLRACSDGDPAAVRALVQGAWPFVEAFESAIDLQVKRLPIRPLMARFGQVRIKHFFAQARAAVREMREEEGSHAALWRDSADELGVDLNHVEIVQGVRALLEGAEAADPVEFFCWLAGTEYIAEELAAYLCGSPAFVNSFRNGRWRWGEAHTRQHEGASHLEIDEDLARAYHPAADPAIAAAALSAWIKRCFGMFGASATDIMAYYLTNAAAA
;
A
#
# COMPACT_ATOMS: atom_id res chain seq x y z
N MET A 1 23.76 1.84 -5.37
CA MET A 1 23.38 1.36 -4.04
C MET A 1 22.71 2.50 -3.32
N TYR A 2 21.43 2.34 -2.99
CA TYR A 2 20.66 3.32 -2.22
C TYR A 2 21.23 3.42 -0.80
N GLU A 3 21.41 4.64 -0.27
CA GLU A 3 21.91 4.86 1.09
C GLU A 3 20.79 5.41 1.98
N PHE A 4 20.36 4.61 2.95
CA PHE A 4 19.37 5.01 3.95
C PHE A 4 19.89 6.12 4.87
N LEU A 5 18.97 6.94 5.42
CA LEU A 5 19.31 7.93 6.45
C LEU A 5 19.67 7.25 7.77
N PHE A 6 19.17 6.05 8.01
CA PHE A 6 19.50 5.22 9.16
C PHE A 6 20.08 3.86 8.73
N ALA A 7 21.12 3.40 9.42
CA ALA A 7 21.78 2.13 9.10
C ALA A 7 20.94 0.89 9.47
N GLU A 8 20.02 1.05 10.43
CA GLU A 8 19.18 -0.04 10.93
C GLU A 8 17.70 0.36 10.89
N PRO A 9 16.79 -0.59 10.58
CA PRO A 9 15.35 -0.35 10.68
C PRO A 9 14.98 -0.06 12.14
N VAL A 10 13.97 0.78 12.34
CA VAL A 10 13.48 1.12 13.68
C VAL A 10 12.27 0.29 14.10
N VAL A 11 11.54 -0.28 13.14
CA VAL A 11 10.37 -1.13 13.40
C VAL A 11 10.71 -2.61 13.24
N ASP A 12 10.01 -3.47 13.97
CA ASP A 12 10.07 -4.91 13.77
C ASP A 12 9.21 -5.30 12.55
N ARG A 13 9.85 -5.36 11.38
CA ARG A 13 9.21 -5.70 10.11
C ARG A 13 8.58 -7.09 10.13
N LYS A 14 9.19 -8.06 10.82
CA LYS A 14 8.66 -9.43 10.90
C LYS A 14 7.34 -9.43 11.66
N PHE A 15 7.28 -8.69 12.77
CA PHE A 15 6.05 -8.51 13.52
C PHE A 15 4.98 -7.77 12.70
N LEU A 16 5.34 -6.67 12.03
CA LEU A 16 4.39 -5.90 11.21
C LEU A 16 3.84 -6.69 10.03
N ARG A 17 4.67 -7.48 9.32
CA ARG A 17 4.21 -8.41 8.28
C ARG A 17 3.22 -9.44 8.82
N ALA A 18 3.50 -10.01 9.99
CA ALA A 18 2.58 -10.96 10.61
C ALA A 18 1.22 -10.32 10.95
N GLN A 19 1.21 -9.06 11.36
CA GLN A 19 -0.03 -8.31 11.62
C GLN A 19 -0.78 -7.96 10.32
N ALA A 20 -0.09 -7.45 9.31
CA ALA A 20 -0.68 -7.18 7.99
C ALA A 20 -1.29 -8.44 7.37
N ARG A 21 -0.58 -9.57 7.44
CA ARG A 21 -1.09 -10.87 7.02
C ARG A 21 -2.34 -11.29 7.80
N ALA A 22 -2.33 -11.11 9.12
CA ALA A 22 -3.49 -11.45 9.95
C ALA A 22 -4.73 -10.64 9.54
N GLU A 23 -4.55 -9.37 9.20
CA GLU A 23 -5.62 -8.52 8.68
C GLU A 23 -6.13 -9.01 7.32
N VAL A 24 -5.21 -9.26 6.38
CA VAL A 24 -5.52 -9.79 5.03
C VAL A 24 -6.30 -11.10 5.09
N VAL A 25 -5.81 -12.09 5.83
CA VAL A 25 -6.45 -13.41 5.98
C VAL A 25 -7.72 -13.32 6.85
N GLY A 26 -7.76 -12.33 7.75
CA GLY A 26 -8.89 -12.03 8.63
C GLY A 26 -10.08 -11.40 7.91
N ALA A 27 -9.86 -10.72 6.79
CA ALA A 27 -10.90 -10.04 6.03
C ALA A 27 -11.83 -11.04 5.30
N PRO A 28 -13.15 -11.03 5.56
CA PRO A 28 -14.10 -11.94 4.91
C PRO A 28 -14.12 -11.84 3.39
N LEU A 29 -14.00 -10.62 2.83
CA LEU A 29 -13.91 -10.38 1.38
C LEU A 29 -12.75 -11.16 0.77
N LEU A 30 -11.57 -11.03 1.37
CA LEU A 30 -10.32 -11.58 0.83
C LEU A 30 -10.28 -13.10 0.94
N ARG A 31 -10.90 -13.68 1.99
CA ARG A 31 -11.12 -15.12 2.05
C ARG A 31 -12.02 -15.62 0.92
N ALA A 32 -13.14 -14.95 0.68
CA ALA A 32 -14.04 -15.31 -0.42
C ALA A 32 -13.34 -15.19 -1.79
N CYS A 33 -12.51 -14.16 -1.99
CA CYS A 33 -11.64 -14.05 -3.16
C CYS A 33 -10.68 -15.25 -3.26
N SER A 34 -10.00 -15.60 -2.16
CA SER A 34 -9.09 -16.76 -2.10
C SER A 34 -9.80 -18.07 -2.40
N ASP A 35 -11.08 -18.21 -2.07
CA ASP A 35 -11.89 -19.39 -2.38
C ASP A 35 -12.40 -19.40 -3.84
N GLY A 36 -12.11 -18.35 -4.62
CA GLY A 36 -12.50 -18.21 -6.02
C GLY A 36 -13.95 -17.76 -6.22
N ASP A 37 -14.58 -17.13 -5.22
CA ASP A 37 -15.93 -16.56 -5.37
C ASP A 37 -15.93 -15.43 -6.42
N PRO A 38 -16.60 -15.60 -7.57
CA PRO A 38 -16.57 -14.61 -8.64
C PRO A 38 -17.13 -13.25 -8.24
N ALA A 39 -18.15 -13.23 -7.36
CA ALA A 39 -18.74 -11.98 -6.90
C ALA A 39 -17.79 -11.24 -5.96
N ALA A 40 -17.09 -11.96 -5.07
CA ALA A 40 -16.08 -11.38 -4.19
C ALA A 40 -14.88 -10.83 -4.97
N VAL A 41 -14.38 -11.56 -5.98
CA VAL A 41 -13.27 -11.10 -6.82
C VAL A 41 -13.64 -9.81 -7.56
N ARG A 42 -14.85 -9.76 -8.15
CA ARG A 42 -15.37 -8.54 -8.78
C ARG A 42 -15.52 -7.40 -7.77
N ALA A 43 -16.05 -7.68 -6.57
CA ALA A 43 -16.23 -6.68 -5.52
C ALA A 43 -14.88 -6.10 -5.05
N LEU A 44 -13.85 -6.92 -4.88
CA LEU A 44 -12.50 -6.45 -4.56
C LEU A 44 -11.98 -5.50 -5.63
N VAL A 45 -11.99 -5.95 -6.90
CA VAL A 45 -11.45 -5.17 -8.03
C VAL A 45 -12.22 -3.87 -8.23
N GLN A 46 -13.55 -3.90 -8.09
CA GLN A 46 -14.37 -2.71 -8.24
C GLN A 46 -14.25 -1.79 -7.03
N GLY A 47 -14.47 -2.28 -5.82
CA GLY A 47 -14.59 -1.46 -4.61
C GLY A 47 -13.28 -0.80 -4.18
N ALA A 48 -12.13 -1.43 -4.42
CA ALA A 48 -10.84 -0.83 -4.07
C ALA A 48 -10.31 0.15 -5.14
N TRP A 49 -10.92 0.18 -6.34
CA TRP A 49 -10.46 1.02 -7.45
C TRP A 49 -10.26 2.51 -7.10
N PRO A 50 -11.16 3.19 -6.36
CA PRO A 50 -11.00 4.63 -6.10
C PRO A 50 -9.73 4.92 -5.31
N PHE A 51 -9.33 4.02 -4.41
CA PHE A 51 -8.07 4.13 -3.70
C PHE A 51 -6.88 3.89 -4.64
N VAL A 52 -6.89 2.81 -5.41
CA VAL A 52 -5.80 2.43 -6.32
C VAL A 52 -5.55 3.51 -7.38
N GLU A 53 -6.62 4.11 -7.94
CA GLU A 53 -6.53 5.18 -8.92
C GLU A 53 -5.89 6.45 -8.34
N ALA A 54 -6.26 6.82 -7.12
CA ALA A 54 -5.80 8.05 -6.48
C ALA A 54 -4.38 7.93 -5.90
N PHE A 55 -3.93 6.72 -5.55
CA PHE A 55 -2.73 6.48 -4.75
C PHE A 55 -1.46 7.11 -5.33
N GLU A 56 -1.10 6.79 -6.59
CA GLU A 56 0.12 7.30 -7.24
C GLU A 56 0.11 8.85 -7.31
N SER A 57 -1.05 9.43 -7.63
CA SER A 57 -1.20 10.89 -7.73
C SER A 57 -1.12 11.58 -6.38
N ALA A 58 -1.61 10.95 -5.31
CA ALA A 58 -1.54 11.48 -3.97
C ALA A 58 -0.09 11.51 -3.45
N ILE A 59 0.71 10.47 -3.74
CA ILE A 59 2.14 10.44 -3.44
C ILE A 59 2.85 11.60 -4.13
N ASP A 60 2.66 11.75 -5.44
CA ASP A 60 3.28 12.81 -6.23
C ASP A 60 2.95 14.22 -5.70
N LEU A 61 1.72 14.42 -5.22
CA LEU A 61 1.29 15.69 -4.65
C LEU A 61 1.96 15.95 -3.30
N GLN A 62 2.00 14.96 -2.41
CA GLN A 62 2.56 15.10 -1.07
C GLN A 62 4.07 15.25 -1.08
N VAL A 63 4.78 14.50 -1.93
CA VAL A 63 6.24 14.60 -2.08
C VAL A 63 6.67 16.02 -2.46
N LYS A 64 5.88 16.73 -3.27
CA LYS A 64 6.13 18.15 -3.64
C LYS A 64 5.98 19.13 -2.47
N ARG A 65 5.27 18.74 -1.40
CA ARG A 65 4.95 19.59 -0.24
C ARG A 65 5.82 19.28 0.98
N LEU A 66 6.68 18.27 0.92
CA LEU A 66 7.48 17.81 2.06
C LEU A 66 8.38 18.93 2.63
N PRO A 67 8.41 19.11 3.96
CA PRO A 67 9.26 20.11 4.59
C PRO A 67 10.72 19.63 4.63
N ILE A 68 11.53 20.06 3.67
CA ILE A 68 12.94 19.62 3.56
C ILE A 68 13.84 20.28 4.63
N ARG A 69 13.51 21.49 5.11
CA ARG A 69 14.36 22.26 6.04
C ARG A 69 14.66 21.51 7.36
N PRO A 70 13.67 20.92 8.06
CA PRO A 70 13.94 20.10 9.25
C PRO A 70 14.92 18.94 8.98
N LEU A 71 14.79 18.26 7.84
CA LEU A 71 15.71 17.16 7.48
C LEU A 71 17.12 17.68 7.24
N MET A 72 17.28 18.79 6.52
CA MET A 72 18.60 19.39 6.29
C MET A 72 19.28 19.82 7.58
N ALA A 73 18.52 20.34 8.55
CA ALA A 73 19.05 20.69 9.87
C ALA A 73 19.51 19.45 10.65
N ARG A 74 18.78 18.33 10.53
CA ARG A 74 19.07 17.09 11.25
C ARG A 74 20.22 16.28 10.65
N PHE A 75 20.28 16.18 9.33
CA PHE A 75 21.20 15.26 8.62
C PHE A 75 22.25 15.96 7.76
N GLY A 76 22.15 17.28 7.60
CA GLY A 76 23.00 18.08 6.73
C GLY A 76 22.49 18.15 5.29
N GLN A 77 22.70 19.30 4.65
CA GLN A 77 22.19 19.58 3.30
C GLN A 77 22.70 18.61 2.23
N VAL A 78 23.98 18.25 2.27
CA VAL A 78 24.60 17.37 1.26
C VAL A 78 23.97 15.98 1.31
N ARG A 79 23.84 15.43 2.52
CA ARG A 79 23.27 14.10 2.74
C ARG A 79 21.81 14.02 2.29
N ILE A 80 20.99 15.00 2.66
CA ILE A 80 19.58 15.04 2.25
C ILE A 80 19.41 15.19 0.73
N LYS A 81 20.24 16.02 0.08
CA LYS A 81 20.20 16.14 -1.38
C LYS A 81 20.56 14.83 -2.07
N HIS A 82 21.59 14.13 -1.55
CA HIS A 82 22.00 12.83 -2.07
C HIS A 82 20.90 11.78 -1.90
N PHE A 83 20.35 11.67 -0.68
CA PHE A 83 19.25 10.77 -0.34
C PHE A 83 18.05 10.95 -1.27
N PHE A 84 17.53 12.17 -1.44
CA PHE A 84 16.38 12.39 -2.31
C PHE A 84 16.68 12.15 -3.80
N ALA A 85 17.94 12.32 -4.23
CA ALA A 85 18.33 11.95 -5.59
C ALA A 85 18.30 10.44 -5.79
N GLN A 86 18.80 9.67 -4.82
CA GLN A 86 18.75 8.21 -4.85
C GLN A 86 17.33 7.66 -4.70
N ALA A 87 16.51 8.23 -3.81
CA ALA A 87 15.11 7.82 -3.63
C ALA A 87 14.29 8.01 -4.91
N ARG A 88 14.47 9.14 -5.59
CA ARG A 88 13.81 9.36 -6.89
C ARG A 88 14.31 8.39 -7.96
N ALA A 89 15.59 8.03 -7.96
CA ALA A 89 16.12 7.04 -8.89
C ALA A 89 15.52 5.65 -8.61
N ALA A 90 15.51 5.21 -7.35
CA ALA A 90 14.97 3.93 -6.93
C ALA A 90 13.47 3.81 -7.25
N VAL A 91 12.65 4.82 -6.91
CA VAL A 91 11.21 4.83 -7.22
C VAL A 91 10.96 4.82 -8.73
N ARG A 92 11.81 5.49 -9.52
CA ARG A 92 11.71 5.45 -10.98
C ARG A 92 12.05 4.06 -11.52
N GLU A 93 13.11 3.43 -11.03
CA GLU A 93 13.51 2.06 -11.41
C GLU A 93 12.39 1.07 -11.07
N MET A 94 11.83 1.13 -9.85
CA MET A 94 10.67 0.32 -9.44
C MET A 94 9.47 0.52 -10.38
N ARG A 95 9.14 1.77 -10.73
CA ARG A 95 8.07 2.06 -11.70
C ARG A 95 8.35 1.48 -13.10
N GLU A 96 9.60 1.48 -13.56
CA GLU A 96 9.99 0.89 -14.85
C GLU A 96 9.86 -0.66 -14.82
N GLU A 97 10.05 -1.30 -13.67
CA GLU A 97 9.95 -2.75 -13.46
C GLU A 97 8.52 -3.25 -13.18
N GLU A 98 7.78 -2.54 -12.36
CA GLU A 98 6.42 -2.87 -11.88
C GLU A 98 5.34 -2.35 -12.83
N GLY A 99 5.63 -1.29 -13.58
CA GLY A 99 4.63 -0.55 -14.36
C GLY A 99 3.77 0.34 -13.46
N SER A 100 2.60 0.77 -13.95
CA SER A 100 1.63 1.49 -13.11
C SER A 100 0.71 0.48 -12.44
N HIS A 101 0.59 0.57 -11.11
CA HIS A 101 -0.31 -0.26 -10.33
C HIS A 101 -1.76 0.00 -10.71
N ALA A 102 -2.12 1.25 -10.97
CA ALA A 102 -3.46 1.58 -11.48
C ALA A 102 -3.74 0.94 -12.85
N ALA A 103 -2.76 0.90 -13.76
CA ALA A 103 -2.92 0.23 -15.04
C ALA A 103 -3.09 -1.28 -14.89
N LEU A 104 -2.26 -1.95 -14.07
CA LEU A 104 -2.36 -3.39 -13.81
C LEU A 104 -3.69 -3.78 -13.12
N TRP A 105 -4.21 -2.90 -12.26
CA TRP A 105 -5.52 -3.10 -11.65
C TRP A 105 -6.66 -2.96 -12.66
N ARG A 106 -6.57 -1.97 -13.56
CA ARG A 106 -7.55 -1.79 -14.64
C ARG A 106 -7.53 -2.98 -15.62
N ASP A 107 -6.37 -3.49 -15.98
CA ASP A 107 -6.25 -4.73 -16.78
C ASP A 107 -7.00 -5.89 -16.09
N SER A 108 -6.91 -5.99 -14.76
CA SER A 108 -7.62 -7.00 -13.97
C SER A 108 -9.14 -6.83 -14.06
N ALA A 109 -9.64 -5.59 -14.04
CA ALA A 109 -11.07 -5.30 -14.22
C ALA A 109 -11.56 -5.63 -15.63
N ASP A 110 -10.76 -5.33 -16.66
CA ASP A 110 -11.08 -5.63 -18.05
C ASP A 110 -11.17 -7.15 -18.30
N GLU A 111 -10.27 -7.93 -17.70
CA GLU A 111 -10.32 -9.40 -17.77
C GLU A 111 -11.60 -9.98 -17.14
N LEU A 112 -12.07 -9.36 -16.06
CA LEU A 112 -13.29 -9.75 -15.34
C LEU A 112 -14.56 -9.13 -15.93
N GLY A 113 -14.48 -8.18 -16.86
CA GLY A 113 -15.64 -7.43 -17.33
C GLY A 113 -16.31 -6.61 -16.21
N VAL A 114 -15.50 -5.91 -15.41
CA VAL A 114 -15.93 -4.99 -14.36
C VAL A 114 -15.78 -3.55 -14.87
N ASP A 115 -16.83 -2.74 -14.74
CA ASP A 115 -16.77 -1.31 -15.08
C ASP A 115 -16.23 -0.48 -13.91
N LEU A 116 -15.14 0.24 -14.15
CA LEU A 116 -14.48 1.10 -13.18
C LEU A 116 -14.85 2.60 -13.32
N ASN A 117 -15.66 2.99 -14.30
CA ASN A 117 -15.99 4.39 -14.53
C ASN A 117 -17.03 4.95 -13.53
N HIS A 118 -17.82 4.07 -12.91
CA HIS A 118 -18.92 4.43 -12.00
C HIS A 118 -18.88 3.57 -10.74
N VAL A 119 -17.84 3.80 -9.93
CA VAL A 119 -17.59 3.06 -8.69
C VAL A 119 -18.03 3.90 -7.49
N GLU A 120 -18.73 3.26 -6.54
CA GLU A 120 -19.11 3.90 -5.29
C GLU A 120 -17.92 3.96 -4.32
N ILE A 121 -17.73 5.10 -3.66
CA ILE A 121 -16.67 5.26 -2.66
C ILE A 121 -17.27 4.95 -1.28
N VAL A 122 -17.18 3.68 -0.89
CA VAL A 122 -17.61 3.21 0.44
C VAL A 122 -16.79 3.85 1.57
N GLN A 123 -17.33 3.85 2.79
CA GLN A 123 -16.76 4.58 3.93
C GLN A 123 -15.30 4.19 4.23
N GLY A 124 -14.97 2.89 4.27
CA GLY A 124 -13.60 2.45 4.53
C GLY A 124 -12.62 2.86 3.42
N VAL A 125 -13.04 2.89 2.16
CA VAL A 125 -12.20 3.39 1.04
C VAL A 125 -11.99 4.89 1.16
N ARG A 126 -13.02 5.64 1.57
CA ARG A 126 -12.88 7.08 1.86
C ARG A 126 -11.88 7.34 2.98
N ALA A 127 -11.92 6.55 4.06
CA ALA A 127 -10.97 6.67 5.14
C ALA A 127 -9.52 6.42 4.67
N LEU A 128 -9.30 5.45 3.78
CA LEU A 128 -7.99 5.21 3.17
C LEU A 128 -7.52 6.41 2.33
N LEU A 129 -8.41 7.03 1.56
CA LEU A 129 -8.11 8.23 0.77
C LEU A 129 -7.76 9.44 1.65
N GLU A 130 -8.46 9.62 2.77
CA GLU A 130 -8.13 10.68 3.75
C GLU A 130 -6.72 10.51 4.33
N GLY A 131 -6.24 9.27 4.48
CA GLY A 131 -4.85 8.99 4.88
C GLY A 131 -3.81 9.57 3.92
N ALA A 132 -4.14 9.65 2.62
CA ALA A 132 -3.29 10.25 1.60
C ALA A 132 -3.18 11.79 1.73
N GLU A 133 -4.11 12.40 2.48
CA GLU A 133 -4.17 13.84 2.74
C GLU A 133 -3.48 14.24 4.05
N ALA A 134 -2.88 13.29 4.78
CA ALA A 134 -2.20 13.53 6.05
C ALA A 134 -1.17 14.67 5.94
N ALA A 135 -1.33 15.69 6.80
CA ALA A 135 -0.45 16.87 6.81
C ALA A 135 0.85 16.63 7.59
N ASP A 136 0.85 15.70 8.55
CA ASP A 136 2.05 15.28 9.25
C ASP A 136 2.84 14.29 8.37
N PRO A 137 4.08 14.61 7.97
CA PRO A 137 4.91 13.69 7.19
C PRO A 137 5.10 12.32 7.86
N VAL A 138 5.15 12.26 9.19
CA VAL A 138 5.29 10.98 9.91
C VAL A 138 4.06 10.10 9.67
N GLU A 139 2.86 10.66 9.86
CA GLU A 139 1.61 9.95 9.62
C GLU A 139 1.49 9.51 8.16
N PHE A 140 1.81 10.41 7.23
CA PHE A 140 1.79 10.12 5.79
C PHE A 140 2.72 8.96 5.40
N PHE A 141 3.99 8.98 5.81
CA PHE A 141 4.93 7.90 5.48
C PHE A 141 4.61 6.59 6.21
N CYS A 142 4.04 6.64 7.42
CA CYS A 142 3.53 5.43 8.06
C CYS A 142 2.30 4.85 7.35
N TRP A 143 1.45 5.69 6.76
CA TRP A 143 0.33 5.25 5.93
C TRP A 143 0.82 4.62 4.61
N LEU A 144 1.87 5.16 3.97
CA LEU A 144 2.51 4.54 2.81
C LEU A 144 3.11 3.18 3.15
N ALA A 145 3.97 3.12 4.17
CA ALA A 145 4.54 1.86 4.64
C ALA A 145 3.45 0.83 5.01
N GLY A 146 2.37 1.28 5.65
CA GLY A 146 1.22 0.43 5.97
C GLY A 146 0.51 -0.11 4.74
N THR A 147 0.39 0.71 3.69
CA THR A 147 -0.18 0.31 2.39
C THR A 147 0.69 -0.74 1.72
N GLU A 148 2.01 -0.55 1.67
CA GLU A 148 2.95 -1.53 1.08
C GLU A 148 2.89 -2.88 1.81
N TYR A 149 2.90 -2.87 3.15
CA TYR A 149 2.74 -4.10 3.94
C TYR A 149 1.45 -4.86 3.58
N ILE A 150 0.32 -4.16 3.47
CA ILE A 150 -0.95 -4.78 3.08
C ILE A 150 -0.91 -5.26 1.64
N ALA A 151 -0.37 -4.47 0.71
CA ALA A 151 -0.30 -4.81 -0.70
C ALA A 151 0.54 -6.07 -0.94
N GLU A 152 1.72 -6.16 -0.32
CA GLU A 152 2.59 -7.32 -0.41
C GLU A 152 1.96 -8.58 0.22
N GLU A 153 1.35 -8.48 1.41
CA GLU A 153 0.72 -9.64 2.06
C GLU A 153 -0.59 -10.06 1.37
N LEU A 154 -1.36 -9.11 0.83
CA LEU A 154 -2.53 -9.34 -0.02
C LEU A 154 -2.14 -10.09 -1.28
N ALA A 155 -1.10 -9.60 -1.97
CA ALA A 155 -0.58 -10.20 -3.17
C ALA A 155 -0.05 -11.62 -2.91
N ALA A 156 0.76 -11.80 -1.87
CA ALA A 156 1.27 -13.10 -1.48
C ALA A 156 0.14 -14.09 -1.15
N TYR A 157 -0.92 -13.63 -0.48
CA TYR A 157 -2.07 -14.46 -0.14
C TYR A 157 -2.88 -14.87 -1.39
N LEU A 158 -3.31 -13.89 -2.19
CA LEU A 158 -4.22 -14.15 -3.31
C LEU A 158 -3.51 -14.78 -4.51
N CYS A 159 -2.28 -14.38 -4.85
CA CYS A 159 -1.49 -15.07 -5.87
C CYS A 159 -1.14 -16.51 -5.47
N GLY A 160 -1.09 -16.78 -4.16
CA GLY A 160 -0.92 -18.13 -3.62
C GLY A 160 -2.17 -19.01 -3.72
N SER A 161 -3.33 -18.47 -4.09
CA SER A 161 -4.57 -19.22 -4.27
C SER A 161 -4.84 -19.54 -5.75
N PRO A 162 -4.79 -20.83 -6.17
CA PRO A 162 -5.18 -21.25 -7.51
C PRO A 162 -6.61 -20.85 -7.87
N ALA A 163 -7.55 -20.92 -6.92
CA ALA A 163 -8.95 -20.60 -7.17
C ALA A 163 -9.13 -19.11 -7.53
N PHE A 164 -8.40 -18.23 -6.83
CA PHE A 164 -8.38 -16.81 -7.14
C PHE A 164 -7.74 -16.53 -8.50
N VAL A 165 -6.50 -16.98 -8.74
CA VAL A 165 -5.76 -16.61 -9.96
C VAL A 165 -6.41 -17.17 -11.23
N ASN A 166 -7.14 -18.29 -11.14
CA ASN A 166 -7.92 -18.86 -12.24
C ASN A 166 -9.16 -18.03 -12.62
N SER A 167 -9.50 -16.98 -11.85
CA SER A 167 -10.52 -16.01 -12.24
C SER A 167 -10.04 -15.08 -13.37
N PHE A 168 -8.73 -15.01 -13.61
CA PHE A 168 -8.10 -14.20 -14.65
C PHE A 168 -7.74 -15.07 -15.87
N ARG A 169 -7.74 -14.49 -17.07
CA ARG A 169 -7.65 -15.23 -18.35
C ARG A 169 -6.38 -16.07 -18.48
N ASN A 170 -5.29 -15.61 -17.90
CA ASN A 170 -3.99 -16.28 -17.96
C ASN A 170 -3.64 -17.05 -16.68
N GLY A 171 -4.57 -17.21 -15.74
CA GLY A 171 -4.29 -17.82 -14.44
C GLY A 171 -3.33 -16.98 -13.58
N ARG A 172 -3.28 -15.66 -13.80
CA ARG A 172 -2.30 -14.74 -13.21
C ARG A 172 -2.95 -13.42 -12.86
N TRP A 173 -2.70 -12.93 -11.65
CA TRP A 173 -3.07 -11.59 -11.23
C TRP A 173 -1.86 -10.67 -11.27
N ARG A 174 -1.67 -9.96 -12.38
CA ARG A 174 -0.43 -9.21 -12.66
C ARG A 174 -0.14 -8.10 -11.64
N TRP A 175 -1.18 -7.49 -11.07
CA TRP A 175 -1.03 -6.52 -10.00
C TRP A 175 -0.39 -7.15 -8.75
N GLY A 176 -0.86 -8.33 -8.34
CA GLY A 176 -0.28 -9.05 -7.22
C GLY A 176 1.14 -9.51 -7.50
N GLU A 177 1.41 -9.98 -8.73
CA GLU A 177 2.77 -10.36 -9.12
C GLU A 177 3.77 -9.20 -8.98
N ALA A 178 3.38 -7.98 -9.34
CA ALA A 178 4.24 -6.79 -9.16
C ALA A 178 4.66 -6.61 -7.69
N HIS A 179 3.74 -6.79 -6.74
CA HIS A 179 4.00 -6.65 -5.29
C HIS A 179 4.69 -7.87 -4.64
N THR A 180 4.91 -8.96 -5.39
CA THR A 180 5.65 -10.14 -4.89
C THR A 180 7.03 -10.30 -5.52
N ARG A 181 7.38 -9.43 -6.47
CA ARG A 181 8.70 -9.44 -7.09
C ARG A 181 9.74 -8.98 -6.07
N GLN A 182 10.93 -9.58 -6.17
CA GLN A 182 12.09 -9.10 -5.45
C GLN A 182 12.78 -8.04 -6.31
N HIS A 183 13.04 -6.88 -5.71
CA HIS A 183 13.77 -5.79 -6.35
C HIS A 183 15.23 -5.81 -5.90
N GLU A 184 16.14 -5.44 -6.80
CA GLU A 184 17.54 -5.20 -6.45
C GLU A 184 17.68 -3.80 -5.84
N GLY A 185 17.62 -3.68 -4.50
CA GLY A 185 17.81 -2.40 -3.82
C GLY A 185 16.86 -2.19 -2.65
N ALA A 186 16.66 -0.92 -2.27
CA ALA A 186 15.69 -0.55 -1.26
C ALA A 186 14.27 -0.66 -1.84
N SER A 187 13.38 -1.35 -1.13
CA SER A 187 11.96 -1.42 -1.49
C SER A 187 11.20 -0.14 -1.11
N HIS A 188 10.01 0.10 -1.70
CA HIS A 188 9.12 1.21 -1.32
C HIS A 188 8.91 1.27 0.19
N LEU A 189 8.57 0.12 0.79
CA LEU A 189 8.37 -0.03 2.22
C LEU A 189 9.55 0.50 3.06
N GLU A 190 10.78 0.18 2.67
CA GLU A 190 11.97 0.57 3.44
C GLU A 190 12.24 2.07 3.33
N ILE A 191 12.00 2.65 2.15
CA ILE A 191 12.13 4.09 1.92
C ILE A 191 11.10 4.85 2.79
N ASP A 192 9.87 4.35 2.85
CA ASP A 192 8.80 4.96 3.62
C ASP A 192 9.07 4.91 5.14
N GLU A 193 9.55 3.78 5.65
CA GLU A 193 9.95 3.64 7.06
C GLU A 193 11.12 4.58 7.43
N ASP A 194 12.12 4.69 6.55
CA ASP A 194 13.28 5.57 6.75
C ASP A 194 12.86 7.04 6.77
N LEU A 195 11.96 7.44 5.88
CA LEU A 195 11.38 8.78 5.82
C LEU A 195 10.49 9.09 7.03
N ALA A 196 9.62 8.16 7.43
CA ALA A 196 8.80 8.30 8.64
C ALA A 196 9.69 8.55 9.87
N ARG A 197 10.78 7.78 10.02
CA ARG A 197 11.74 7.94 11.11
C ARG A 197 12.51 9.27 11.01
N ALA A 198 12.87 9.68 9.80
CA ALA A 198 13.61 10.92 9.58
C ALA A 198 12.83 12.15 10.02
N TYR A 199 11.51 12.16 9.77
CA TYR A 199 10.60 13.22 10.21
C TYR A 199 10.17 13.10 11.69
N HIS A 200 10.23 11.91 12.29
CA HIS A 200 9.83 11.73 13.68
C HIS A 200 10.75 12.51 14.65
N PRO A 201 10.20 13.31 15.60
CA PRO A 201 11.00 14.21 16.42
C PRO A 201 11.87 13.52 17.48
N ALA A 202 11.51 12.29 17.88
CA ALA A 202 12.30 11.56 18.87
C ALA A 202 13.67 11.11 18.32
N ALA A 203 14.71 11.30 19.13
CA ALA A 203 16.03 10.75 18.89
C ALA A 203 16.17 9.30 19.38
N ASP A 204 15.38 8.92 20.40
CA ASP A 204 15.32 7.56 20.93
C ASP A 204 14.64 6.63 19.90
N PRO A 205 15.36 5.62 19.37
CA PRO A 205 14.79 4.65 18.45
C PRO A 205 13.59 3.89 19.02
N ALA A 206 13.54 3.61 20.32
CA ALA A 206 12.42 2.87 20.92
C ALA A 206 11.13 3.68 20.92
N ILE A 207 11.22 4.99 21.14
CA ILE A 207 10.07 5.91 21.08
C ILE A 207 9.56 6.02 19.64
N ALA A 208 10.46 6.22 18.69
CA ALA A 208 10.11 6.26 17.27
C ALA A 208 9.50 4.92 16.82
N ALA A 209 10.11 3.79 17.19
CA ALA A 209 9.61 2.45 16.87
C ALA A 209 8.17 2.25 17.31
N ALA A 210 7.86 2.60 18.57
CA ALA A 210 6.52 2.45 19.13
C ALA A 210 5.49 3.31 18.39
N ALA A 211 5.82 4.58 18.11
CA ALA A 211 4.94 5.49 17.38
C ALA A 211 4.69 5.03 15.94
N LEU A 212 5.76 4.77 15.18
CA LEU A 212 5.67 4.32 13.79
C LEU A 212 4.89 3.01 13.68
N SER A 213 5.17 2.03 14.56
CA SER A 213 4.44 0.77 14.58
C SER A 213 2.96 0.96 14.87
N ALA A 214 2.59 1.90 15.74
CA ALA A 214 1.19 2.20 16.04
C ALA A 214 0.46 2.78 14.83
N TRP A 215 1.08 3.75 14.12
CA TRP A 215 0.54 4.34 12.91
C TRP A 215 0.38 3.32 11.78
N ILE A 216 1.40 2.50 11.54
CA ILE A 216 1.36 1.45 10.52
C ILE A 216 0.24 0.44 10.82
N LYS A 217 0.10 -0.02 12.07
CA LYS A 217 -0.99 -0.93 12.46
C LYS A 217 -2.37 -0.30 12.32
N ARG A 218 -2.50 1.02 12.58
CA ARG A 218 -3.75 1.74 12.34
C ARG A 218 -4.14 1.68 10.87
N CYS A 219 -3.17 1.85 9.96
CA CYS A 219 -3.38 1.69 8.53
C CYS A 219 -3.90 0.27 8.20
N PHE A 220 -3.34 -0.79 8.80
CA PHE A 220 -3.84 -2.16 8.59
C PHE A 220 -5.33 -2.27 8.93
N GLY A 221 -5.75 -1.78 10.10
CA GLY A 221 -7.16 -1.80 10.50
C GLY A 221 -8.07 -1.01 9.54
N MET A 222 -7.57 0.04 8.89
CA MET A 222 -8.32 0.78 7.86
C MET A 222 -8.54 -0.07 6.60
N PHE A 223 -7.54 -0.85 6.18
CA PHE A 223 -7.71 -1.80 5.07
C PHE A 223 -8.68 -2.93 5.40
N GLY A 224 -8.64 -3.47 6.62
CA GLY A 224 -9.62 -4.44 7.10
C GLY A 224 -11.05 -3.93 7.09
N ALA A 225 -11.25 -2.70 7.59
CA ALA A 225 -12.54 -2.01 7.57
C ALA A 225 -13.01 -1.75 6.13
N SER A 226 -12.11 -1.29 5.25
CA SER A 226 -12.40 -1.10 3.82
C SER A 226 -12.86 -2.39 3.14
N ALA A 227 -12.17 -3.52 3.37
CA ALA A 227 -12.57 -4.81 2.82
C ALA A 227 -13.96 -5.24 3.32
N THR A 228 -14.29 -4.96 4.59
CA THR A 228 -15.62 -5.22 5.17
C THR A 228 -16.70 -4.38 4.49
N ASP A 229 -16.46 -3.08 4.32
CA ASP A 229 -17.42 -2.16 3.70
C ASP A 229 -17.64 -2.46 2.21
N ILE A 230 -16.56 -2.81 1.49
CA ILE A 230 -16.64 -3.25 0.09
C ILE A 230 -17.53 -4.50 -0.01
N MET A 231 -17.27 -5.50 0.83
CA MET A 231 -18.07 -6.73 0.83
C MET A 231 -19.54 -6.43 1.13
N ALA A 232 -19.80 -5.62 2.17
CA ALA A 232 -21.14 -5.26 2.57
C ALA A 232 -21.87 -4.55 1.43
N TYR A 233 -21.27 -3.56 0.78
CA TYR A 233 -21.90 -2.81 -0.30
C TYR A 233 -22.11 -3.67 -1.55
N TYR A 234 -21.06 -4.30 -2.06
CA TYR A 234 -21.09 -4.94 -3.38
C TYR A 234 -21.77 -6.32 -3.37
N LEU A 235 -21.69 -7.09 -2.29
CA LEU A 235 -22.32 -8.42 -2.24
C LEU A 235 -23.77 -8.40 -1.77
N THR A 236 -24.19 -7.40 -0.99
CA THR A 236 -25.61 -7.26 -0.62
C THR A 236 -26.43 -6.58 -1.72
N ASN A 237 -25.88 -5.57 -2.40
CA ASN A 237 -26.59 -4.88 -3.48
C ASN A 237 -26.64 -5.72 -4.77
N ALA A 238 -25.65 -6.60 -5.02
CA ALA A 238 -25.70 -7.53 -6.14
C ALA A 238 -26.80 -8.59 -6.01
N ALA A 239 -27.27 -8.90 -4.80
CA ALA A 239 -28.38 -9.82 -4.57
C ALA A 239 -29.76 -9.17 -4.83
N ALA A 240 -29.81 -7.85 -5.01
CA ALA A 240 -31.04 -7.09 -5.26
C ALA A 240 -31.25 -6.71 -6.74
N ALA A 241 -30.30 -7.02 -7.61
CA ALA A 241 -30.33 -6.79 -9.07
C ALA A 241 -30.52 -8.11 -9.84
#